data_AF-A0AAX0KXQ3-F1
#
_entry.id   AF-A0AAX0KXQ3-F1
#
_cell.length_a   1.000
_cell.length_b   1.000
_cell.length_c   1.000
_cell.angle_alpha   90.00
_cell.angle_beta   90.00
_cell.angle_gamma   90.00
#
_symmetry.space_group_name_H-M   'P 1'
#
loop_
_entity.id
_entity.type
_entity.pdbx_description
1 polymer ?
#
loop_
_entity_poly.entity_id
_entity_poly.type
_entity_poly.pdbx_seq_one_letter_code
_entity_poly.pdbx_strand_id
1 'polypeptide(L)'
;MIGVAMLSLSATAARAEGIPVAYDPQVITACLAAKNGPARSACIGLGAAHCMTVDNAGSSNAGMGFCFGAERDDWDSRLNAAYQTVVAQDGKMDAELQELGSAAPPQVPALKEMQRAWIAYRDASCTYEMSTWGGGSGAGPAGSQCEMQLTGAQALRLIARAEQLEGDTQ
;
A
#
# COMPACT_ATOMS: atom_id res chain seq x y z
N MET A 1 -16.62 -3.44 64.76
CA MET A 1 -17.20 -3.94 63.50
C MET A 1 -17.25 -2.78 62.51
N ILE A 2 -16.30 -2.70 61.59
CA ILE A 2 -16.33 -1.74 60.47
C ILE A 2 -16.12 -2.57 59.21
N GLY A 3 -17.19 -2.76 58.43
CA GLY A 3 -17.15 -3.47 57.15
C GLY A 3 -16.84 -2.48 56.03
N VAL A 4 -15.73 -2.68 55.32
CA VAL A 4 -15.38 -1.92 54.13
C VAL A 4 -16.08 -2.55 52.94
N ALA A 5 -17.01 -1.81 52.32
CA ALA A 5 -17.64 -2.21 51.06
C ALA A 5 -16.74 -1.78 49.88
N MET A 6 -16.20 -2.76 49.15
CA MET A 6 -15.50 -2.50 47.89
C MET A 6 -16.51 -2.31 46.76
N LEU A 7 -16.54 -1.10 46.19
CA LEU A 7 -17.23 -0.81 44.94
C LEU A 7 -16.31 -1.18 43.76
N SER A 8 -16.66 -2.23 43.03
CA SER A 8 -15.97 -2.61 41.79
C SER A 8 -16.46 -1.76 40.62
N LEU A 9 -15.61 -0.85 40.12
CA LEU A 9 -15.81 -0.12 38.87
C LEU A 9 -15.45 -1.04 37.69
N SER A 10 -16.45 -1.45 36.90
CA SER A 10 -16.24 -2.15 35.64
C SER A 10 -15.88 -1.15 34.54
N ALA A 11 -14.67 -1.22 34.01
CA ALA A 11 -14.26 -0.45 32.84
C ALA A 11 -14.87 -1.07 31.58
N THR A 12 -15.91 -0.45 31.01
CA THR A 12 -16.34 -0.73 29.65
C THR A 12 -15.35 -0.13 28.68
N ALA A 13 -14.58 -0.97 27.99
CA ALA A 13 -13.81 -0.57 26.83
C ALA A 13 -14.79 -0.12 25.72
N ALA A 14 -14.80 1.17 25.40
CA ALA A 14 -15.52 1.69 24.25
C ALA A 14 -14.89 1.07 22.99
N ARG A 15 -15.67 0.30 22.22
CA ARG A 15 -15.31 -0.05 20.85
C ARG A 15 -15.50 1.21 20.02
N ALA A 16 -14.45 1.68 19.35
CA ALA A 16 -14.64 2.63 18.26
C ALA A 16 -15.44 1.92 17.17
N GLU A 17 -16.70 2.34 16.97
CA GLU A 17 -17.49 1.91 15.82
C GLU A 17 -16.79 2.48 14.58
N GLY A 18 -16.02 1.64 13.89
CA GLY A 18 -15.50 1.98 12.57
C GLY A 18 -16.68 2.31 11.66
N ILE A 19 -16.56 3.40 10.88
CA ILE A 19 -17.54 3.72 9.86
C ILE A 19 -17.61 2.50 8.92
N PRO A 20 -18.77 1.87 8.71
CA PRO A 20 -18.90 0.68 7.87
C PRO A 20 -18.88 1.09 6.39
N VAL A 21 -17.77 1.63 5.91
CA VAL A 21 -17.58 1.90 4.48
C VAL A 21 -17.01 0.65 3.83
N ALA A 22 -17.66 0.16 2.78
CA ALA A 22 -17.19 -1.00 2.03
C ALA A 22 -16.23 -0.57 0.91
N TYR A 23 -15.01 -1.10 0.93
CA TYR A 23 -14.06 -1.01 -0.18
C TYR A 23 -14.14 -2.29 -1.03
N ASP A 24 -14.17 -2.16 -2.36
CA ASP A 24 -14.19 -3.30 -3.29
C ASP A 24 -12.87 -3.42 -4.07
N PRO A 25 -12.01 -4.42 -3.77
CA PRO A 25 -10.75 -4.65 -4.49
C PRO A 25 -10.97 -5.11 -5.95
N GLN A 26 -12.17 -5.55 -6.33
CA GLN A 26 -12.47 -5.96 -7.70
C GLN A 26 -12.37 -4.80 -8.69
N VAL A 27 -12.57 -3.56 -8.24
CA VAL A 27 -12.40 -2.36 -9.08
C VAL A 27 -10.98 -2.27 -9.64
N ILE A 28 -9.96 -2.45 -8.79
CA ILE A 28 -8.55 -2.42 -9.21
C ILE A 28 -8.22 -3.64 -10.05
N THR A 29 -8.68 -4.83 -9.64
CA THR A 29 -8.47 -6.07 -10.39
C THR A 29 -9.01 -5.98 -11.82
N ALA A 30 -10.24 -5.49 -12.00
CA ALA A 30 -10.84 -5.29 -13.32
C ALA A 30 -10.08 -4.25 -14.15
N CYS A 31 -9.63 -3.16 -13.53
CA CYS A 31 -8.84 -2.14 -14.21
C CYS A 31 -7.50 -2.68 -14.72
N LEU A 32 -6.78 -3.44 -13.88
CA LEU A 32 -5.49 -4.04 -14.23
C LEU A 32 -5.63 -5.10 -15.32
N ALA A 33 -6.74 -5.85 -15.34
CA ALA A 33 -7.04 -6.80 -16.42
C ALA A 33 -7.32 -6.10 -17.76
N ALA A 34 -7.93 -4.91 -17.73
CA ALA A 34 -8.28 -4.15 -18.92
C ALA A 34 -7.13 -3.29 -19.48
N LYS A 35 -6.00 -3.17 -18.77
CA LYS A 35 -4.90 -2.26 -19.13
C LYS A 35 -3.55 -2.97 -19.06
N ASN A 36 -2.62 -2.54 -19.91
CA ASN A 36 -1.27 -3.10 -19.97
C ASN A 36 -0.21 -2.00 -19.86
N GLY A 37 0.98 -2.38 -19.38
CA GLY A 37 2.14 -1.49 -19.31
C GLY A 37 1.83 -0.15 -18.61
N PRO A 38 2.32 0.98 -19.14
CA PRO A 38 2.15 2.30 -18.53
C PRO A 38 0.69 2.72 -18.31
N ALA A 39 -0.26 2.19 -19.10
CA ALA A 39 -1.67 2.53 -18.98
C ALA A 39 -2.28 2.09 -17.63
N ARG A 40 -1.68 1.08 -16.96
CA ARG A 40 -2.12 0.61 -15.63
C ARG A 40 -2.01 1.67 -14.54
N SER A 41 -1.20 2.71 -14.73
CA SER A 41 -1.13 3.87 -13.81
C SER A 41 -2.49 4.55 -13.61
N ALA A 42 -3.38 4.50 -14.61
CA ALA A 42 -4.74 5.02 -14.50
C ALA A 42 -5.65 4.22 -13.55
N CYS A 43 -5.20 3.06 -13.05
CA CYS A 43 -5.94 2.30 -12.04
C CYS A 43 -5.75 2.86 -10.62
N ILE A 44 -4.67 3.61 -10.38
CA ILE A 44 -4.37 4.17 -9.06
C ILE A 44 -5.38 5.28 -8.75
N GLY A 45 -6.04 5.16 -7.60
CA GLY A 45 -7.12 6.01 -7.12
C GLY A 45 -8.52 5.57 -7.57
N LEU A 46 -8.65 4.57 -8.45
CA LEU A 46 -9.96 4.17 -8.97
C LEU A 46 -10.82 3.47 -7.90
N GLY A 47 -10.20 2.65 -7.05
CA GLY A 47 -10.89 1.94 -5.97
C GLY A 47 -11.37 2.90 -4.88
N ALA A 48 -10.53 3.86 -4.51
CA ALA A 48 -10.84 4.92 -3.56
C ALA A 48 -11.92 5.84 -4.13
N ALA A 49 -11.85 6.21 -5.42
CA ALA A 49 -12.89 6.99 -6.07
C ALA A 49 -14.26 6.26 -6.04
N HIS A 50 -14.28 4.96 -6.32
CA HIS A 50 -15.50 4.16 -6.21
C HIS A 50 -16.00 4.09 -4.75
N CYS A 51 -15.11 3.78 -3.81
CA CYS A 51 -15.39 3.74 -2.37
C CYS A 51 -16.02 5.05 -1.85
N MET A 52 -15.55 6.21 -2.32
CA MET A 52 -16.10 7.50 -1.92
C MET A 52 -17.56 7.73 -2.34
N THR A 53 -18.04 7.01 -3.36
CA THR A 53 -19.45 7.05 -3.78
C THR A 53 -20.35 6.16 -2.93
N VAL A 54 -19.80 5.13 -2.28
CA VAL A 54 -20.54 4.21 -1.43
C VAL A 54 -20.90 4.91 -0.12
N ASP A 55 -22.18 4.87 0.24
CA ASP A 55 -22.73 5.46 1.46
C ASP A 55 -22.30 6.92 1.72
N ASN A 56 -21.99 7.65 0.64
CA ASN A 56 -21.49 9.02 0.66
C ASN A 56 -20.21 9.20 1.50
N ALA A 57 -19.34 8.19 1.56
CA ALA A 57 -18.09 8.23 2.33
C ALA A 57 -17.20 9.42 1.96
N GLY A 58 -17.22 9.85 0.69
CA GLY A 58 -16.50 11.02 0.20
C GLY A 58 -16.91 12.36 0.80
N SER A 59 -18.05 12.46 1.50
CA SER A 59 -18.51 13.73 2.08
C SER A 59 -17.81 14.11 3.38
N SER A 60 -16.88 13.30 3.87
CA SER A 60 -16.15 13.55 5.11
C SER A 60 -14.66 13.27 4.94
N ASN A 61 -13.82 14.04 5.64
CA ASN A 61 -12.38 13.80 5.63
C ASN A 61 -12.01 12.42 6.18
N ALA A 62 -12.79 11.90 7.13
CA ALA A 62 -12.63 10.55 7.68
C ALA A 62 -12.92 9.46 6.64
N GLY A 63 -14.04 9.57 5.92
CA GLY A 63 -14.41 8.62 4.87
C GLY A 63 -13.47 8.69 3.65
N MET A 64 -13.01 9.89 3.27
CA MET A 64 -11.97 10.03 2.25
C MET A 64 -10.66 9.35 2.66
N GLY A 65 -10.19 9.60 3.89
CA GLY A 65 -8.99 8.97 4.43
C GLY A 65 -9.11 7.45 4.49
N PHE A 66 -10.28 6.93 4.89
CA PHE A 66 -10.58 5.50 4.83
C PHE A 66 -10.44 4.93 3.42
N CYS A 67 -11.11 5.53 2.43
CA CYS A 67 -11.10 5.00 1.06
C CYS A 67 -9.70 5.00 0.44
N PHE A 68 -8.91 6.05 0.68
CA PHE A 68 -7.51 6.08 0.24
C PHE A 68 -6.64 5.04 0.97
N GLY A 69 -6.82 4.88 2.29
CA GLY A 69 -6.12 3.87 3.07
C GLY A 69 -6.45 2.44 2.61
N ALA A 70 -7.72 2.15 2.34
CA ALA A 70 -8.16 0.85 1.86
C ALA A 70 -7.56 0.51 0.48
N GLU A 71 -7.52 1.47 -0.45
CA GLU A 71 -6.85 1.24 -1.74
C GLU A 71 -5.32 1.13 -1.59
N ARG A 72 -4.70 1.91 -0.71
CA ARG A 72 -3.28 1.78 -0.38
C ARG A 72 -2.95 0.35 0.08
N ASP A 73 -3.79 -0.23 0.94
CA ASP A 73 -3.58 -1.58 1.47
C ASP A 73 -3.76 -2.67 0.38
N ASP A 74 -4.69 -2.49 -0.57
CA ASP A 74 -4.78 -3.35 -1.77
C ASP A 74 -3.49 -3.25 -2.62
N TRP A 75 -3.02 -2.04 -2.89
CA TRP A 75 -1.75 -1.84 -3.60
C TRP A 75 -0.55 -2.44 -2.87
N ASP A 76 -0.50 -2.33 -1.53
CA ASP A 76 0.58 -2.92 -0.72
C ASP A 76 0.56 -4.45 -0.78
N SER A 77 -0.62 -5.07 -0.74
CA SER A 77 -0.75 -6.52 -0.94
C SER A 77 -0.20 -6.96 -2.30
N ARG A 78 -0.54 -6.22 -3.37
CA ARG A 78 -0.03 -6.48 -4.73
C ARG A 78 1.48 -6.25 -4.84
N LEU A 79 1.99 -5.20 -4.22
CA LEU A 79 3.42 -4.90 -4.14
C LEU A 79 4.18 -6.05 -3.47
N ASN A 80 3.71 -6.54 -2.32
CA ASN A 80 4.35 -7.63 -1.59
C ASN A 80 4.32 -8.95 -2.38
N ALA A 81 3.21 -9.25 -3.07
CA ALA A 81 3.14 -10.42 -3.94
C ALA A 81 4.16 -10.34 -5.08
N ALA A 82 4.22 -9.22 -5.79
CA ALA A 82 5.20 -9.02 -6.87
C ALA A 82 6.64 -9.04 -6.33
N TYR A 83 6.89 -8.43 -5.17
CA TYR A 83 8.19 -8.46 -4.51
C TYR A 83 8.67 -9.89 -4.24
N GLN A 84 7.79 -10.78 -3.75
CA GLN A 84 8.13 -12.18 -3.51
C GLN A 84 8.52 -12.91 -4.80
N THR A 85 7.79 -12.67 -5.89
CA THR A 85 8.13 -13.22 -7.21
C THR A 85 9.51 -12.76 -7.67
N VAL A 86 9.78 -11.44 -7.62
CA VAL A 86 11.06 -10.88 -8.05
C VAL A 86 12.21 -11.40 -7.19
N VAL A 87 12.07 -11.46 -5.85
CA VAL A 87 13.10 -12.02 -4.96
C VAL A 87 13.40 -13.48 -5.29
N ALA A 88 12.39 -14.29 -5.60
CA ALA A 88 12.58 -15.69 -5.92
C ALA A 88 13.33 -15.88 -7.26
N GLN A 89 13.02 -15.08 -8.27
CA GLN A 89 13.67 -15.14 -9.59
C GLN A 89 15.09 -14.55 -9.56
N ASP A 90 15.25 -13.35 -9.01
CA ASP A 90 16.57 -12.72 -8.84
C ASP A 90 17.49 -13.62 -7.98
N GLY A 91 16.95 -14.33 -6.99
CA GLY A 91 17.71 -15.26 -6.16
C GLY A 91 18.27 -16.48 -6.93
N LYS A 92 17.55 -16.96 -7.95
CA LYS A 92 18.07 -18.02 -8.85
C LYS A 92 19.20 -17.49 -9.71
N MET A 93 19.01 -16.31 -10.31
CA MET A 93 20.02 -15.65 -11.13
C MET A 93 21.29 -15.33 -10.32
N ASP A 94 21.13 -14.85 -9.09
CA ASP A 94 22.27 -14.58 -8.20
C ASP A 94 23.06 -15.86 -7.90
N ALA A 95 22.39 -17.01 -7.69
CA ALA A 95 23.04 -18.29 -7.48
C ALA A 95 23.80 -18.79 -8.74
N GLU A 96 23.17 -18.70 -9.91
CA GLU A 96 23.79 -19.07 -11.19
C GLU A 96 25.04 -18.21 -11.49
N LEU A 97 24.94 -16.89 -11.30
CA LEU A 97 26.07 -15.98 -11.50
C LEU A 97 27.20 -16.25 -10.49
N GLN A 98 26.86 -16.64 -9.26
CA GLN A 98 27.84 -17.04 -8.26
C GLN A 98 28.58 -18.33 -8.67
N GLU A 99 27.87 -19.33 -9.16
CA GLU A 99 28.48 -20.59 -9.65
C GLU A 99 29.41 -20.35 -10.84
N LEU A 100 29.07 -19.39 -11.71
CA LEU A 100 29.88 -18.99 -12.86
C LEU A 100 31.08 -18.09 -12.49
N GLY A 101 31.25 -17.72 -11.22
CA GLY A 101 32.31 -16.81 -10.77
C GLY A 101 32.16 -15.39 -11.31
N SER A 102 30.93 -14.96 -11.60
CA SER A 102 30.64 -13.62 -12.09
C SER A 102 30.99 -12.55 -11.05
N ALA A 103 31.50 -11.41 -11.52
CA ALA A 103 31.73 -10.22 -10.69
C ALA A 103 30.50 -9.29 -10.62
N ALA A 104 29.37 -9.68 -11.23
CA ALA A 104 28.16 -8.88 -11.19
C ALA A 104 27.62 -8.74 -9.75
N PRO A 105 27.16 -7.56 -9.33
CA PRO A 105 26.51 -7.40 -8.02
C PRO A 105 25.24 -8.25 -7.92
N PRO A 106 24.95 -8.85 -6.75
CA PRO A 106 23.74 -9.63 -6.54
C PRO A 106 22.50 -8.72 -6.57
N GLN A 107 21.46 -9.18 -7.26
CA GLN A 107 20.22 -8.44 -7.49
C GLN A 107 19.33 -8.41 -6.26
N VAL A 108 19.23 -9.50 -5.48
CA VAL A 108 18.34 -9.54 -4.30
C VAL A 108 18.73 -8.50 -3.24
N PRO A 109 20.01 -8.33 -2.87
CA PRO A 109 20.42 -7.25 -1.96
C PRO A 109 20.12 -5.86 -2.51
N ALA A 110 20.33 -5.62 -3.81
CA ALA A 110 20.02 -4.34 -4.45
C ALA A 110 18.52 -4.04 -4.44
N LEU A 111 17.66 -5.04 -4.70
CA LEU A 111 16.21 -4.92 -4.62
C LEU A 111 15.74 -4.58 -3.20
N LYS A 112 16.30 -5.25 -2.17
CA LYS A 112 15.99 -4.98 -0.76
C LYS A 112 16.34 -3.55 -0.37
N GLU A 113 17.50 -3.07 -0.79
CA GLU A 113 17.92 -1.71 -0.52
C GLU A 113 17.02 -0.68 -1.20
N MET A 114 16.66 -0.91 -2.47
CA MET A 114 15.73 -0.05 -3.20
C MET A 114 14.37 0.04 -2.51
N GLN A 115 13.80 -1.07 -2.02
CA GLN A 115 12.50 -1.04 -1.31
C GLN A 115 12.58 -0.27 0.01
N ARG A 116 13.66 -0.43 0.78
CA ARG A 116 13.86 0.31 2.05
C ARG A 116 13.98 1.81 1.81
N ALA A 117 14.78 2.20 0.82
CA ALA A 117 14.91 3.60 0.42
C ALA A 117 13.58 4.18 -0.08
N TRP A 118 12.81 3.39 -0.85
CA TRP A 118 11.49 3.79 -1.32
C TRP A 118 10.50 4.01 -0.16
N ILE A 119 10.47 3.14 0.86
CA ILE A 119 9.60 3.33 2.04
C ILE A 119 9.92 4.66 2.72
N ALA A 120 11.21 4.94 2.97
CA ALA A 120 11.62 6.20 3.57
C ALA A 120 11.23 7.42 2.71
N TYR A 121 11.36 7.31 1.38
CA TYR A 121 10.90 8.34 0.45
C TYR A 121 9.38 8.55 0.55
N ARG A 122 8.58 7.48 0.49
CA ARG A 122 7.11 7.54 0.61
C ARG A 122 6.71 8.25 1.89
N ASP A 123 7.23 7.79 3.03
CA ASP A 123 6.83 8.30 4.34
C ASP A 123 7.22 9.77 4.50
N ALA A 124 8.41 10.18 4.02
CA ALA A 124 8.84 11.57 4.02
C ALA A 124 8.00 12.44 3.08
N SER A 125 7.71 11.97 1.87
CA SER A 125 6.87 12.67 0.89
C SER A 125 5.47 12.90 1.42
N CYS A 126 4.85 11.89 2.03
CA CYS A 126 3.47 12.01 2.51
C CYS A 126 3.38 12.77 3.84
N THR A 127 4.42 12.75 4.67
CA THR A 127 4.53 13.68 5.81
C THR A 127 4.60 15.14 5.33
N TYR A 128 5.39 15.41 4.29
CA TYR A 128 5.45 16.74 3.68
C TYR A 128 4.08 17.15 3.11
N GLU A 129 3.41 16.27 2.37
CA GLU A 129 2.06 16.54 1.82
C GLU A 129 1.09 16.97 2.92
N MET A 130 1.02 16.22 4.02
CA MET A 130 0.19 16.58 5.18
C MET A 130 0.53 17.96 5.76
N SER A 131 1.81 18.34 5.76
CA SER A 131 2.26 19.63 6.31
C SER A 131 1.75 20.84 5.52
N THR A 132 1.46 20.67 4.22
CA THR A 132 0.98 21.75 3.34
C THR A 132 -0.43 22.23 3.71
N TRP A 133 -1.16 21.44 4.51
CA TRP A 133 -2.54 21.73 4.93
C TRP A 133 -2.65 22.57 6.21
N GLY A 134 -1.54 23.01 6.79
CA GLY A 134 -1.52 23.98 7.90
C GLY A 134 -2.28 23.53 9.16
N GLY A 135 -2.39 22.21 9.39
CA GLY A 135 -3.15 21.64 10.52
C GLY A 135 -4.67 21.53 10.30
N GLY A 136 -5.16 21.80 9.09
CA GLY A 136 -6.56 21.59 8.73
C GLY A 136 -6.96 20.11 8.69
N SER A 137 -8.26 19.83 8.82
CA SER A 137 -8.79 18.47 8.81
C SER A 137 -8.65 17.72 7.47
N GLY A 138 -8.29 18.43 6.40
CA GLY A 138 -7.92 17.84 5.10
C GLY A 138 -6.53 17.21 5.06
N ALA A 139 -5.66 17.48 6.06
CA ALA A 139 -4.32 16.91 6.12
C ALA A 139 -4.34 15.37 6.12
N GLY A 140 -5.28 14.76 6.87
CA GLY A 140 -5.45 13.31 6.95
C GLY A 140 -5.66 12.65 5.59
N PRO A 141 -6.77 12.96 4.87
CA PRO A 141 -7.01 12.37 3.55
C PRO A 141 -5.94 12.72 2.52
N ALA A 142 -5.31 13.90 2.57
CA ALA A 142 -4.20 14.24 1.67
C ALA A 142 -2.97 13.35 1.87
N GLY A 143 -2.59 13.09 3.12
CA GLY A 143 -1.54 12.13 3.45
C GLY A 143 -1.87 10.72 2.97
N SER A 144 -3.08 10.24 3.26
CA SER A 144 -3.53 8.92 2.79
C SER A 144 -3.56 8.80 1.26
N GLN A 145 -3.97 9.86 0.56
CA GLN A 145 -3.95 9.91 -0.90
C GLN A 145 -2.52 9.81 -1.44
N CYS A 146 -1.57 10.56 -0.86
CA CYS A 146 -0.15 10.47 -1.22
C CYS A 146 0.38 9.05 -1.05
N GLU A 147 0.11 8.42 0.09
CA GLU A 147 0.58 7.06 0.37
C GLU A 147 0.01 6.06 -0.63
N MET A 148 -1.28 6.15 -0.93
CA MET A 148 -1.94 5.33 -1.96
C MET A 148 -1.28 5.51 -3.33
N GLN A 149 -1.04 6.75 -3.76
CA GLN A 149 -0.43 7.05 -5.06
C GLN A 149 0.97 6.45 -5.19
N LEU A 150 1.83 6.69 -4.20
CA LEU A 150 3.20 6.20 -4.20
C LEU A 150 3.28 4.67 -4.06
N THR A 151 2.39 4.06 -3.27
CA THR A 151 2.30 2.61 -3.13
C THR A 151 1.82 1.95 -4.42
N GLY A 152 0.79 2.50 -5.07
CA GLY A 152 0.32 2.01 -6.36
C GLY A 152 1.39 2.10 -7.46
N ALA A 153 2.13 3.20 -7.51
CA ALA A 153 3.22 3.37 -8.47
C ALA A 153 4.34 2.32 -8.26
N GLN A 154 4.72 2.07 -7.01
CA GLN A 154 5.73 1.07 -6.68
C GLN A 154 5.24 -0.36 -6.92
N ALA A 155 3.98 -0.66 -6.62
CA ALA A 155 3.35 -1.93 -6.93
C ALA A 155 3.43 -2.22 -8.44
N LEU A 156 3.03 -1.26 -9.29
CA LEU A 156 3.12 -1.39 -10.74
C LEU A 156 4.56 -1.57 -11.24
N ARG A 157 5.54 -0.92 -10.62
CA ARG A 157 6.96 -1.11 -10.93
C ARG A 157 7.41 -2.55 -10.69
N LEU A 158 7.04 -3.14 -9.54
CA LEU A 158 7.42 -4.51 -9.22
C LEU A 158 6.63 -5.54 -10.02
N ILE A 159 5.34 -5.29 -10.29
CA ILE A 159 4.54 -6.14 -11.17
C ILE A 159 5.18 -6.22 -12.56
N ALA A 160 5.54 -5.07 -13.14
CA ALA A 160 6.21 -5.06 -14.45
C ALA A 160 7.55 -5.81 -14.42
N ARG A 161 8.33 -5.70 -13.34
CA ARG A 161 9.59 -6.45 -13.19
C ARG A 161 9.33 -7.96 -13.07
N ALA A 162 8.32 -8.38 -12.32
CA ALA A 162 7.94 -9.79 -12.21
C ALA A 162 7.52 -10.36 -13.58
N GLU A 163 6.68 -9.64 -14.33
CA GLU A 163 6.24 -10.04 -15.68
C GLU A 163 7.42 -10.15 -16.66
N GLN A 164 8.40 -9.24 -16.60
CA GLN A 164 9.62 -9.32 -17.41
C GLN A 164 10.43 -10.58 -17.13
N LEU A 165 10.67 -10.88 -15.85
CA LEU A 165 11.43 -12.05 -15.43
C LEU A 165 10.73 -13.37 -15.77
N GLU A 166 9.40 -13.41 -15.72
CA GLU A 166 8.61 -14.57 -16.19
C GLU A 166 8.76 -14.79 -17.70
N GLY A 167 8.82 -13.71 -18.48
CA GLY A 167 9.08 -13.76 -19.92
C GLY A 167 10.48 -14.24 -20.28
N ASP A 168 11.49 -13.89 -19.48
CA ASP A 168 12.88 -14.31 -19.70
C ASP A 168 13.12 -15.79 -19.35
N THR A 169 12.20 -16.43 -18.61
CA THR A 169 12.32 -17.84 -18.17
C THR A 169 11.68 -18.84 -19.17
N GLN A 170 11.04 -18.36 -20.23
CA GLN A 170 10.38 -19.16 -21.28
C GLN A 170 11.25 -19.27 -22.54
#